data_AF-A0A520CN02-F1
#
_entry.id   AF-A0A520CN02-F1
#
_cell.length_a   1.000
_cell.length_b   1.000
_cell.length_c   1.000
_cell.angle_alpha   90.00
_cell.angle_beta   90.00
_cell.angle_gamma   90.00
#
_symmetry.space_group_name_H-M   'P 1'
#
loop_
_entity.id
_entity.type
_entity.pdbx_description
1 polymer ?
#
loop_
_entity_poly.entity_id
_entity_poly.type
_entity_poly.pdbx_seq_one_letter_code
_entity_poly.pdbx_strand_id
1 'polypeptide(L)'
;MKQLLPSLFILSILLSSCSSIYMPSVPNTPMLTTKGEIAAGAHMSLKGNFNFNSAYAVGNHVALMANGAYMQNEKTKKDVKNKAIEIGGGYFNTFGPDNNRILEIYAGIGSGKSDRIFREFDKNDVLISSDNQKADYDKKFIQVNYSSKKRDNLRLFGVNFGLNYGTALRMSFINTNNFYRNGVLQANEDNIFIEPVFFTRMILSEQVQLQYTSGS
;
A
#
# COMPACT_ATOMS: atom_id res chain seq x y z
N MET A 1 -8.70 -14.83 -37.74
CA MET A 1 -8.54 -13.38 -37.45
C MET A 1 -9.43 -12.84 -36.33
N LYS A 2 -10.66 -13.35 -36.07
CA LYS A 2 -11.56 -12.81 -35.03
C LYS A 2 -11.16 -13.04 -33.56
N GLN A 3 -10.26 -13.97 -33.26
CA GLN A 3 -9.83 -14.28 -31.88
C GLN A 3 -8.63 -13.44 -31.37
N LEU A 4 -7.94 -12.70 -32.25
CA LEU A 4 -6.79 -11.87 -31.88
C LEU A 4 -7.19 -10.45 -31.43
N LEU A 5 -8.39 -10.00 -31.82
CA LEU A 5 -8.92 -8.67 -31.51
C LEU A 5 -9.12 -8.41 -30.00
N PRO A 6 -9.70 -9.33 -29.19
CA PRO A 6 -9.84 -9.08 -27.75
C PRO A 6 -8.48 -9.10 -27.03
N SER A 7 -7.53 -9.93 -27.49
CA SER A 7 -6.18 -9.99 -26.93
C SER A 7 -5.39 -8.69 -27.20
N LEU A 8 -5.54 -8.13 -28.40
CA LEU A 8 -4.90 -6.86 -28.77
C LEU A 8 -5.49 -5.67 -28.00
N PHE A 9 -6.79 -5.70 -27.69
CA PHE A 9 -7.43 -4.67 -26.86
C PHE A 9 -6.95 -4.71 -25.41
N ILE A 10 -6.79 -5.91 -24.83
CA ILE A 10 -6.20 -6.11 -23.50
C ILE A 10 -4.74 -5.63 -23.48
N LEU A 11 -3.96 -5.91 -24.53
CA LEU A 11 -2.57 -5.47 -24.62
C LEU A 11 -2.43 -3.94 -24.77
N SER A 12 -3.40 -3.28 -25.42
CA SER A 12 -3.42 -1.83 -25.60
C SER A 12 -3.68 -1.09 -24.27
N ILE A 13 -4.50 -1.65 -23.38
CA ILE A 13 -4.78 -1.10 -22.04
C ILE A 13 -3.56 -1.21 -21.12
N LEU A 14 -2.70 -2.21 -21.34
CA LEU A 14 -1.48 -2.40 -20.53
C LEU A 14 -0.33 -1.44 -20.89
N LEU A 15 -0.39 -0.75 -22.04
CA LEU A 15 0.69 0.12 -22.54
C LEU A 15 0.50 1.60 -22.18
N SER A 16 -0.61 1.99 -21.55
CA SER A 16 -0.90 3.38 -21.16
C SER A 16 -0.47 3.72 -19.73
N SER A 17 0.68 3.23 -19.24
CA SER A 17 1.19 3.68 -17.94
C SER A 17 1.93 5.02 -18.12
N CYS A 18 1.21 6.12 -17.97
CA CYS A 18 1.85 7.41 -17.76
C CYS A 18 2.61 7.36 -16.42
N SER A 19 3.72 8.10 -16.33
CA SER A 19 4.59 8.12 -15.15
C SER A 19 3.87 8.69 -13.94
N SER A 20 3.20 7.85 -13.16
CA SER A 20 2.41 8.35 -12.04
C SER A 20 3.26 8.88 -10.90
N ILE A 21 2.89 10.08 -10.44
CA ILE A 21 3.41 10.71 -9.23
C ILE A 21 2.95 10.01 -7.93
N TYR A 22 2.02 9.06 -8.03
CA TYR A 22 1.55 8.22 -6.92
C TYR A 22 2.68 7.36 -6.33
N MET A 23 2.70 7.25 -5.01
CA MET A 23 3.59 6.36 -4.26
C MET A 23 2.71 5.37 -3.47
N PRO A 24 2.85 4.05 -3.71
CA PRO A 24 2.06 3.05 -3.02
C PRO A 24 2.36 3.04 -1.51
N SER A 25 1.31 2.85 -0.72
CA SER A 25 1.38 2.66 0.73
C SER A 25 1.17 1.17 1.07
N VAL A 26 1.74 0.72 2.19
CA VAL A 26 1.54 -0.67 2.65
C VAL A 26 0.05 -0.88 2.98
N PRO A 27 -0.67 -1.80 2.31
CA PRO A 27 -2.08 -2.05 2.61
C PRO A 27 -2.27 -2.49 4.07
N ASN A 28 -3.33 -1.98 4.71
CA ASN A 28 -3.64 -2.32 6.10
C ASN A 28 -4.31 -3.69 6.19
N THR A 29 -3.66 -4.67 6.83
CA THR A 29 -4.11 -6.06 6.90
C THR A 29 -4.42 -6.50 8.32
N PRO A 30 -5.38 -5.90 9.04
CA PRO A 30 -5.40 -5.96 10.50
C PRO A 30 -5.65 -7.37 11.07
N MET A 31 -6.29 -8.29 10.33
CA MET A 31 -6.61 -9.65 10.79
C MET A 31 -7.54 -9.66 12.03
N LEU A 32 -8.56 -8.79 12.01
CA LEU A 32 -9.55 -8.67 13.09
C LEU A 32 -10.41 -9.93 13.17
N THR A 33 -10.73 -10.35 14.39
CA THR A 33 -11.52 -11.56 14.67
C THR A 33 -12.74 -11.34 15.56
N THR A 34 -12.72 -10.35 16.45
CA THR A 34 -13.83 -10.09 17.37
C THR A 34 -14.11 -8.60 17.54
N LYS A 35 -15.34 -8.28 17.93
CA LYS A 35 -15.75 -6.90 18.25
C LYS A 35 -14.86 -6.34 19.37
N GLY A 36 -14.43 -5.09 19.19
CA GLY A 36 -13.60 -4.38 20.16
C GLY A 36 -12.10 -4.59 19.96
N GLU A 37 -11.67 -5.45 19.03
CA GLU A 37 -10.25 -5.60 18.70
C GLU A 37 -9.70 -4.35 18.02
N ILE A 38 -8.49 -3.97 18.44
CA ILE A 38 -7.68 -2.91 17.84
C ILE A 38 -6.43 -3.56 17.25
N ALA A 39 -6.12 -3.21 16.00
CA ALA A 39 -4.86 -3.54 15.37
C ALA A 39 -4.15 -2.24 14.98
N ALA A 40 -2.91 -2.06 15.40
CA ALA A 40 -2.08 -0.94 14.99
C ALA A 40 -0.67 -1.44 14.66
N GLY A 41 -0.06 -0.86 13.64
CA GLY A 41 1.26 -1.27 13.18
C GLY A 41 1.98 -0.14 12.45
N ALA A 42 3.31 -0.15 12.55
CA ALA A 42 4.18 0.67 11.75
C ALA A 42 5.00 -0.21 10.82
N HIS A 43 5.16 0.23 9.57
CA HIS A 43 5.95 -0.45 8.55
C HIS A 43 6.98 0.52 7.99
N MET A 44 8.21 0.04 7.80
CA MET A 44 9.28 0.82 7.19
C MET A 44 9.89 0.03 6.04
N SER A 45 9.98 0.63 4.86
CA SER A 45 10.69 0.05 3.72
C SER A 45 12.16 0.46 3.72
N LEU A 46 13.00 -0.33 3.05
CA LEU A 46 14.43 -0.02 2.87
C LEU A 46 14.68 1.29 2.12
N LYS A 47 13.68 1.81 1.41
CA LYS A 47 13.74 3.09 0.69
C LYS A 47 13.27 4.27 1.54
N GLY A 48 13.02 4.08 2.84
CA GLY A 48 12.61 5.12 3.78
C GLY A 48 11.13 5.47 3.73
N ASN A 49 10.28 4.57 3.19
CA ASN A 49 8.83 4.74 3.25
C ASN A 49 8.32 4.25 4.61
N PHE A 50 7.79 5.15 5.42
CA PHE A 50 7.19 4.88 6.71
C PHE A 50 5.66 4.86 6.57
N ASN A 51 5.01 3.81 7.04
CA ASN A 51 3.56 3.67 7.01
C ASN A 51 3.06 3.34 8.41
N PHE A 52 2.00 4.00 8.85
CA PHE A 52 1.26 3.69 10.04
C PHE A 52 -0.13 3.20 9.63
N ASN A 53 -0.51 2.02 10.10
CA ASN A 53 -1.77 1.36 9.79
C ASN A 53 -2.51 1.09 11.08
N SER A 54 -3.80 1.44 11.14
CA SER A 54 -4.63 1.16 12.31
C SER A 54 -6.04 0.75 11.91
N ALA A 55 -6.64 -0.15 12.67
CA ALA A 55 -8.00 -0.61 12.48
C ALA A 55 -8.68 -0.96 13.81
N TYR A 56 -10.00 -0.82 13.83
CA TYR A 56 -10.84 -1.10 14.99
C TYR A 56 -12.13 -1.81 14.59
N ALA A 57 -12.41 -2.94 15.22
CA ALA A 57 -13.65 -3.70 15.04
C ALA A 57 -14.81 -3.07 15.84
N VAL A 58 -15.56 -2.16 15.22
CA VAL A 58 -16.71 -1.50 15.86
C VAL A 58 -17.88 -2.46 16.12
N GLY A 59 -18.00 -3.53 15.33
CA GLY A 59 -19.03 -4.55 15.44
C GLY A 59 -18.47 -5.95 15.26
N ASN A 60 -19.36 -6.95 15.21
CA ASN A 60 -18.95 -8.36 15.05
C ASN A 60 -18.34 -8.65 13.68
N HIS A 61 -18.70 -7.86 12.67
CA HIS A 61 -18.19 -8.00 11.30
C HIS A 61 -17.88 -6.65 10.66
N VAL A 62 -17.92 -5.55 11.41
CA VAL A 62 -17.72 -4.20 10.86
C VAL A 62 -16.49 -3.60 11.50
N ALA A 63 -15.60 -3.08 10.67
CA ALA A 63 -14.36 -2.45 11.10
C ALA A 63 -14.13 -1.12 10.40
N LEU A 64 -13.44 -0.23 11.11
CA LEU A 64 -12.93 1.04 10.59
C LEU A 64 -11.42 0.98 10.52
N MET A 65 -10.82 1.74 9.60
CA MET A 65 -9.37 1.87 9.48
C MET A 65 -8.96 3.31 9.25
N ALA A 66 -7.75 3.63 9.72
CA ALA A 66 -7.06 4.87 9.43
C ALA A 66 -5.57 4.57 9.20
N ASN A 67 -5.03 5.09 8.10
CA ASN A 67 -3.65 4.87 7.70
C ASN A 67 -2.96 6.20 7.41
N GLY A 68 -1.66 6.26 7.66
CA GLY A 68 -0.80 7.37 7.30
C GLY A 68 0.45 6.84 6.62
N ALA A 69 0.89 7.51 5.55
CA ALA A 69 2.15 7.19 4.88
C ALA A 69 3.02 8.46 4.80
N TYR A 70 4.32 8.29 5.03
CA TYR A 70 5.32 9.33 4.97
C TYR A 70 6.59 8.77 4.36
N MET A 71 7.14 9.45 3.36
CA MET A 71 8.42 9.10 2.78
C MET A 71 9.24 10.37 2.57
N GLN A 72 10.48 10.33 3.03
CA GLN A 72 11.48 11.32 2.71
C GLN A 72 12.76 10.59 2.32
N ASN A 73 13.12 10.70 1.05
CA ASN A 73 14.32 10.10 0.52
C ASN A 73 15.05 11.14 -0.32
N GLU A 74 16.20 11.58 0.16
CA GLU A 74 17.03 12.58 -0.50
C GLU A 74 18.24 11.86 -1.09
N LYS A 75 18.41 11.97 -2.42
CA LYS A 75 19.53 11.34 -3.13
C LYS A 75 20.01 12.28 -4.22
N THR A 76 21.30 12.17 -4.56
CA THR A 76 21.96 13.01 -5.57
C THR A 76 21.10 13.23 -6.82
N LYS A 77 20.59 12.14 -7.42
CA LYS A 77 19.80 12.19 -8.67
C LYS A 77 18.29 12.28 -8.49
N LYS A 78 17.76 11.98 -7.30
CA LYS A 78 16.32 11.86 -7.10
C LYS A 78 15.94 12.09 -5.64
N ASP A 79 15.21 13.18 -5.40
CA ASP A 79 14.52 13.38 -4.13
C ASP A 79 13.07 12.98 -4.27
N VAL A 80 12.54 12.34 -3.23
CA VAL A 80 11.11 12.03 -3.13
C VAL A 80 10.62 12.35 -1.73
N LYS A 81 9.59 13.21 -1.67
CA LYS A 81 8.83 13.50 -0.47
C LYS A 81 7.38 13.14 -0.76
N ASN A 82 6.81 12.26 0.05
CA ASN A 82 5.43 11.84 -0.09
C ASN A 82 4.77 11.79 1.28
N LYS A 83 3.55 12.29 1.38
CA LYS A 83 2.71 12.12 2.56
C LYS A 83 1.28 11.81 2.14
N ALA A 84 0.65 10.85 2.80
CA ALA A 84 -0.73 10.49 2.52
C ALA A 84 -1.45 10.10 3.81
N ILE A 85 -2.76 10.31 3.81
CA ILE A 85 -3.67 9.83 4.84
C ILE A 85 -4.84 9.11 4.18
N GLU A 86 -5.30 8.04 4.80
CA GLU A 86 -6.42 7.24 4.33
C GLU A 86 -7.34 6.90 5.49
N ILE A 87 -8.64 6.90 5.23
CA ILE A 87 -9.65 6.39 6.14
C ILE A 87 -10.58 5.45 5.38
N GLY A 88 -11.09 4.43 6.05
CA GLY A 88 -11.97 3.46 5.41
C GLY A 88 -12.78 2.68 6.42
N GLY A 89 -13.74 1.93 5.88
CA GLY A 89 -14.56 1.00 6.63
C GLY A 89 -14.75 -0.28 5.84
N GLY A 90 -15.15 -1.34 6.51
CA GLY A 90 -15.30 -2.62 5.84
C GLY A 90 -15.92 -3.70 6.68
N TYR A 91 -15.95 -4.88 6.06
CA TYR A 91 -16.48 -6.11 6.60
C TYR A 91 -15.34 -7.07 6.91
N PHE A 92 -15.41 -7.78 8.03
CA PHE A 92 -14.50 -8.89 8.32
C PHE A 92 -15.29 -10.11 8.80
N ASN A 93 -14.78 -11.31 8.51
CA ASN A 93 -15.37 -12.55 8.99
C ASN A 93 -14.30 -13.63 9.19
N THR A 94 -14.48 -14.45 10.23
CA THR A 94 -13.68 -15.64 10.51
C THR A 94 -14.41 -16.90 10.07
N PHE A 95 -13.70 -17.86 9.48
CA PHE A 95 -14.29 -19.12 9.02
C PHE A 95 -13.26 -20.24 8.95
N GLY A 96 -13.72 -21.45 8.61
CA GLY A 96 -12.89 -22.66 8.53
C GLY A 96 -12.75 -23.36 9.89
N PRO A 97 -11.97 -24.47 9.93
CA PRO A 97 -11.71 -25.18 11.18
C PRO A 97 -11.12 -24.22 12.23
N ASP A 98 -11.68 -24.23 13.43
CA ASP A 98 -11.24 -23.39 14.55
C ASP A 98 -11.24 -21.87 14.28
N ASN A 99 -12.04 -21.39 13.32
CA ASN A 99 -12.10 -19.97 12.92
C ASN A 99 -10.73 -19.39 12.55
N ASN A 100 -9.86 -20.22 11.97
CA ASN A 100 -8.48 -19.85 11.67
C ASN A 100 -8.29 -19.05 10.38
N ARG A 101 -9.29 -18.93 9.51
CA ARG A 101 -9.23 -18.11 8.30
C ARG A 101 -10.00 -16.82 8.49
N ILE A 102 -9.50 -15.74 7.93
CA ILE A 102 -10.10 -14.41 8.03
C ILE A 102 -10.20 -13.82 6.63
N LEU A 103 -11.41 -13.40 6.26
CA LEU A 103 -11.68 -12.60 5.07
C LEU A 103 -12.04 -11.20 5.52
N GLU A 104 -11.39 -10.20 4.94
CA GLU A 104 -11.70 -8.79 5.19
C GLU A 104 -11.87 -8.05 3.86
N ILE A 105 -12.87 -7.19 3.78
CA ILE A 105 -13.17 -6.38 2.60
C ILE A 105 -13.33 -4.95 3.08
N TYR A 106 -12.48 -4.06 2.59
CA TYR A 106 -12.45 -2.66 2.99
C TYR A 106 -12.59 -1.75 1.78
N ALA A 107 -13.27 -0.63 1.98
CA ALA A 107 -13.29 0.47 1.03
C ALA A 107 -13.06 1.79 1.77
N GLY A 108 -12.49 2.75 1.07
CA GLY A 108 -12.16 4.02 1.70
C GLY A 108 -11.69 5.08 0.74
N ILE A 109 -11.35 6.21 1.35
CA ILE A 109 -10.87 7.40 0.67
C ILE A 109 -9.58 7.87 1.33
N GLY A 110 -8.78 8.62 0.60
CA GLY A 110 -7.55 9.20 1.10
C GLY A 110 -7.15 10.43 0.29
N SER A 111 -6.16 11.13 0.81
CA SER A 111 -5.55 12.27 0.13
C SER A 111 -4.05 12.25 0.39
N GLY A 112 -3.29 12.83 -0.53
CA GLY A 112 -1.84 12.88 -0.39
C GLY A 112 -1.20 14.01 -1.17
N LYS A 113 0.07 14.23 -0.84
CA LYS A 113 0.94 15.19 -1.50
C LYS A 113 2.26 14.51 -1.83
N SER A 114 2.72 14.70 -3.05
CA SER A 114 3.94 14.10 -3.57
C SER A 114 4.78 15.19 -4.24
N ASP A 115 6.05 15.25 -3.88
CA ASP A 115 7.06 16.16 -4.42
C ASP A 115 8.28 15.32 -4.83
N ARG A 116 8.64 15.39 -6.10
CA ARG A 116 9.73 14.63 -6.70
C ARG A 116 10.64 15.59 -7.44
N ILE A 117 11.93 15.52 -7.12
CA ILE A 117 12.94 16.30 -7.84
C ILE A 117 13.90 15.32 -8.49
N PHE A 118 13.91 15.31 -9.81
CA PHE A 118 14.91 14.58 -10.60
C PHE A 118 16.03 15.54 -10.99
N ARG A 119 17.27 15.07 -10.89
CA ARG A 119 18.47 15.84 -11.24
C ARG A 119 19.36 15.00 -12.15
N GLU A 120 19.73 15.57 -13.27
CA GLU A 120 20.67 14.97 -14.22
C GLU A 120 22.01 15.69 -14.14
N PHE A 121 23.08 14.92 -14.03
CA PHE A 121 24.45 15.42 -13.93
C PHE A 121 25.28 14.91 -15.11
N ASP A 122 26.22 15.72 -15.58
CA ASP A 122 27.17 15.33 -16.61
C ASP A 122 28.28 14.41 -16.05
N LYS A 123 29.28 14.08 -16.88
CA LYS A 123 30.42 13.25 -16.47
C LYS A 123 31.37 13.93 -15.47
N ASN A 124 31.22 15.24 -15.28
CA ASN A 124 32.03 16.07 -14.38
C ASN A 124 31.22 16.51 -13.13
N ASP A 125 30.10 15.83 -12.84
CA ASP A 125 29.18 16.14 -11.74
C ASP A 125 28.54 17.54 -11.80
N VAL A 126 28.46 18.15 -12.99
CA VAL A 126 27.75 19.41 -13.21
C VAL A 126 26.27 19.13 -13.48
N LEU A 127 25.37 19.83 -12.79
CA LEU A 127 23.93 19.73 -12.99
C LEU A 127 23.55 20.22 -14.39
N ILE A 128 23.01 19.33 -15.23
CA ILE A 128 22.55 19.64 -16.59
C ILE A 128 21.08 20.06 -16.57
N SER A 129 20.26 19.34 -15.81
CA SER A 129 18.81 19.51 -15.82
C SER A 129 18.21 19.13 -14.47
N SER A 130 17.11 19.81 -14.11
CA SER A 130 16.29 19.44 -12.97
C SER A 130 14.82 19.44 -13.37
N ASP A 131 14.12 18.36 -13.01
CA ASP A 131 12.68 18.22 -13.20
C ASP A 131 11.99 18.10 -11.85
N ASN A 132 11.23 19.13 -11.48
CA ASN A 132 10.49 19.21 -10.24
C ASN A 132 9.01 18.93 -10.51
N GLN A 133 8.50 17.86 -9.92
CA GLN A 133 7.13 17.39 -10.08
C GLN A 133 6.42 17.42 -8.73
N LYS A 134 5.34 18.21 -8.62
CA LYS A 134 4.54 18.34 -7.40
C LYS A 134 3.08 18.06 -7.71
N ALA A 135 2.44 17.21 -6.93
CA ALA A 135 1.01 17.01 -7.04
C ALA A 135 0.37 16.78 -5.67
N ASP A 136 -0.82 17.36 -5.52
CA ASP A 136 -1.82 16.90 -4.57
C ASP A 136 -2.71 15.88 -5.28
N TYR A 137 -3.12 14.82 -4.60
CA TYR A 137 -3.98 13.80 -5.17
C TYR A 137 -5.02 13.29 -4.17
N ASP A 138 -6.16 12.89 -4.71
CA ASP A 138 -7.19 12.15 -3.98
C ASP A 138 -7.12 10.66 -4.36
N LYS A 139 -7.47 9.83 -3.39
CA LYS A 139 -7.46 8.38 -3.51
C LYS A 139 -8.81 7.81 -3.11
N LYS A 140 -9.30 6.85 -3.89
CA LYS A 140 -10.37 5.92 -3.49
C LYS A 140 -9.81 4.51 -3.59
N PHE A 141 -10.12 3.65 -2.64
CA PHE A 141 -9.63 2.27 -2.68
C PHE A 141 -10.70 1.27 -2.31
N ILE A 142 -10.53 0.07 -2.86
CA ILE A 142 -11.15 -1.16 -2.38
C ILE A 142 -10.04 -2.18 -2.13
N GLN A 143 -10.14 -2.94 -1.06
CA GLN A 143 -9.11 -3.87 -0.63
C GLN A 143 -9.76 -5.15 -0.10
N VAL A 144 -9.25 -6.29 -0.56
CA VAL A 144 -9.65 -7.61 -0.07
C VAL A 144 -8.45 -8.28 0.57
N ASN A 145 -8.59 -8.66 1.83
CA ASN A 145 -7.58 -9.40 2.58
C ASN A 145 -8.07 -10.82 2.82
N TYR A 146 -7.19 -11.78 2.60
CA TYR A 146 -7.39 -13.14 3.04
C TYR A 146 -6.19 -13.55 3.89
N SER A 147 -6.43 -14.06 5.09
CA SER A 147 -5.37 -14.51 5.99
C SER A 147 -5.73 -15.79 6.72
N SER A 148 -4.71 -16.50 7.16
CA SER A 148 -4.80 -17.74 7.91
C SER A 148 -3.92 -17.63 9.15
N LYS A 149 -4.55 -17.79 10.32
CA LYS A 149 -3.89 -17.92 11.62
C LYS A 149 -3.43 -19.37 11.78
N LYS A 150 -2.18 -19.67 11.43
CA LYS A 150 -1.60 -21.01 11.60
C LYS A 150 -0.58 -21.00 12.73
N ARG A 151 -0.60 -22.04 13.57
CA ARG A 151 0.43 -22.26 14.60
C ARG A 151 1.51 -23.21 14.09
N ASP A 152 2.00 -22.97 12.88
CA ASP A 152 3.22 -23.65 12.44
C ASP A 152 4.39 -23.01 13.20
N ASN A 153 5.09 -23.83 13.97
CA ASN A 153 6.19 -23.37 14.81
C ASN A 153 7.47 -23.30 13.98
N LEU A 154 7.94 -22.10 13.69
CA LEU A 154 9.29 -21.88 13.20
C LEU A 154 10.25 -21.88 14.40
N ARG A 155 11.20 -22.82 14.42
CA ARG A 155 12.21 -22.90 15.47
C ARG A 155 13.44 -22.08 15.10
N LEU A 156 13.67 -20.98 15.80
CA LEU A 156 14.85 -20.11 15.65
C LEU A 156 15.54 -19.98 17.00
N PHE A 157 16.86 -20.23 17.04
CA PHE A 157 17.67 -20.14 18.26
C PHE A 157 17.11 -20.95 19.46
N GLY A 158 16.42 -22.05 19.19
CA GLY A 158 15.79 -22.88 20.22
C GLY A 158 14.39 -22.42 20.67
N VAL A 159 13.90 -21.28 20.18
CA VAL A 159 12.56 -20.73 20.48
C VAL A 159 11.61 -21.03 19.32
N ASN A 160 10.36 -21.40 19.64
CA ASN A 160 9.31 -21.64 18.66
C ASN A 160 8.46 -20.38 18.46
N PHE A 161 8.37 -19.91 17.23
CA PHE A 161 7.53 -18.77 16.84
C PHE A 161 6.38 -19.24 15.96
N GLY A 162 5.14 -18.82 16.26
CA GLY A 162 3.99 -19.07 15.39
C GLY A 162 4.00 -18.13 14.17
N LEU A 163 3.51 -18.62 13.03
CA LEU A 163 3.48 -17.88 11.77
C LEU A 163 2.06 -17.75 11.19
N ASN A 164 1.59 -16.51 11.05
CA ASN A 164 0.38 -16.20 10.28
C ASN A 164 0.76 -15.78 8.85
N TYR A 165 -0.07 -16.14 7.88
CA TYR A 165 0.15 -15.79 6.48
C TYR A 165 -1.10 -15.16 5.90
N GLY A 166 -0.92 -14.28 4.93
CA GLY A 166 -2.04 -13.72 4.19
C GLY A 166 -1.64 -13.03 2.92
N THR A 167 -2.66 -12.65 2.17
CA THR A 167 -2.55 -11.83 0.98
C THR A 167 -3.58 -10.71 1.04
N ALA A 168 -3.22 -9.58 0.46
CA ALA A 168 -4.12 -8.46 0.24
C ALA A 168 -4.07 -8.10 -1.24
N LEU A 169 -5.24 -7.87 -1.82
CA LEU A 169 -5.37 -7.28 -3.14
C LEU A 169 -6.05 -5.92 -2.96
N ARG A 170 -5.34 -4.85 -3.30
CA ARG A 170 -5.87 -3.50 -3.25
C ARG A 170 -6.01 -2.95 -4.67
N MET A 171 -7.15 -2.32 -4.95
CA MET A 171 -7.36 -1.51 -6.12
C MET A 171 -7.51 -0.05 -5.69
N SER A 172 -6.70 0.83 -6.24
CA SER A 172 -6.62 2.24 -5.87
C SER A 172 -6.88 3.11 -7.10
N PHE A 173 -7.86 4.00 -7.01
CA PHE A 173 -8.15 5.04 -8.00
C PHE A 173 -7.54 6.35 -7.50
N ILE A 174 -6.63 6.92 -8.29
CA ILE A 174 -5.89 8.13 -7.94
C ILE A 174 -6.19 9.20 -8.97
N ASN A 175 -6.64 10.37 -8.50
CA ASN A 175 -6.82 11.56 -9.32
C ASN A 175 -5.92 12.66 -8.75
N THR A 176 -5.04 13.23 -9.58
CA THR A 176 -4.28 14.42 -9.19
C THR A 176 -5.15 15.67 -9.34
N ASN A 177 -5.03 16.64 -8.43
CA ASN A 177 -5.79 17.89 -8.52
C ASN A 177 -4.95 19.08 -8.99
N ASN A 178 -3.69 19.14 -8.54
CA ASN A 178 -2.79 20.28 -8.71
C ASN A 178 -1.42 19.80 -9.18
N PHE A 179 -1.34 19.24 -10.39
CA PHE A 179 -0.07 18.71 -10.91
C PHE A 179 0.79 19.84 -11.51
N TYR A 180 1.90 20.16 -10.88
CA TYR A 180 2.89 21.12 -11.36
C TYR A 180 4.17 20.40 -11.79
N ARG A 181 4.70 20.80 -12.95
CA ARG A 181 6.02 20.39 -13.44
C ARG A 181 6.86 21.62 -13.73
N ASN A 182 7.99 21.76 -13.04
CA ASN A 182 8.86 22.94 -13.10
C ASN A 182 8.10 24.28 -12.89
N GLY A 183 7.12 24.27 -11.99
CA GLY A 183 6.28 25.42 -11.68
C GLY A 183 5.13 25.68 -12.68
N VAL A 184 5.03 24.92 -13.76
CA VAL A 184 3.96 25.03 -14.75
C VAL A 184 2.87 24.02 -14.46
N LEU A 185 1.61 24.48 -14.37
CA LEU A 185 0.45 23.62 -14.20
C LEU A 185 0.30 22.68 -15.41
N GLN A 186 0.19 21.39 -15.13
CA GLN A 186 0.00 20.32 -16.11
C GLN A 186 -1.44 19.81 -16.05
N ALA A 187 -1.83 19.04 -17.07
CA ALA A 187 -3.07 18.29 -17.02
C ALA A 187 -3.02 17.25 -15.88
N ASN A 188 -4.12 17.12 -15.16
CA ASN A 188 -4.25 16.13 -14.10
C ASN A 188 -4.24 14.70 -14.67
N GLU A 189 -3.66 13.77 -13.90
CA GLU A 189 -3.59 12.36 -14.21
C GLU A 189 -4.63 11.56 -13.41
N ASP A 190 -5.31 10.66 -14.13
CA ASP A 190 -6.22 9.66 -13.58
C ASP A 190 -5.62 8.27 -13.74
N ASN A 191 -5.34 7.59 -12.64
CA ASN A 191 -4.68 6.30 -12.65
C ASN A 191 -5.41 5.27 -11.79
N ILE A 192 -5.42 4.03 -12.25
CA ILE A 192 -5.91 2.87 -11.51
C ILE A 192 -4.72 1.98 -11.21
N PHE A 193 -4.52 1.65 -9.94
CA PHE A 193 -3.48 0.73 -9.47
C PHE A 193 -4.11 -0.55 -8.95
N ILE A 194 -3.49 -1.67 -9.27
CA ILE A 194 -3.82 -2.98 -8.72
C ILE A 194 -2.57 -3.49 -8.00
N GLU A 195 -2.67 -3.63 -6.68
CA GLU A 195 -1.55 -3.84 -5.76
C GLU A 195 -1.74 -5.18 -5.04
N PRO A 196 -1.22 -6.29 -5.60
CA PRO A 196 -1.20 -7.58 -4.92
C PRO A 196 -0.04 -7.62 -3.91
N VAL A 197 -0.34 -8.04 -2.70
CA VAL A 197 0.60 -8.06 -1.58
C VAL A 197 0.50 -9.39 -0.85
N PHE A 198 1.65 -9.96 -0.46
CA PHE A 198 1.70 -11.10 0.43
C PHE A 198 2.37 -10.68 1.73
N PHE A 199 1.89 -11.18 2.85
CA PHE A 199 2.49 -10.89 4.13
C PHE A 199 2.58 -12.14 5.01
N THR A 200 3.59 -12.12 5.86
CA THR A 200 3.82 -13.12 6.90
C THR A 200 3.99 -12.39 8.23
N ARG A 201 3.30 -12.83 9.27
CA ARG A 201 3.47 -12.32 10.63
C ARG A 201 4.07 -13.39 11.53
N MET A 202 5.19 -13.06 12.14
CA MET A 202 5.79 -13.84 13.21
C MET A 202 5.27 -13.37 14.55
N ILE A 203 4.70 -14.28 15.32
CA ILE A 203 4.13 -13.99 16.64
C ILE A 203 5.28 -13.95 17.65
N LEU A 204 5.59 -12.76 18.18
CA LEU A 204 6.61 -12.58 19.22
C LEU A 204 5.99 -12.71 20.62
N SER A 205 4.77 -12.19 20.78
CA SER A 205 3.91 -12.35 21.95
C SER A 205 2.44 -12.32 21.53
N GLU A 206 1.51 -12.43 22.48
CA GLU A 206 0.07 -12.31 22.19
C GLU A 206 -0.30 -10.93 21.62
N GLN A 207 0.44 -9.88 21.98
CA GLN A 207 0.17 -8.50 21.59
C GLN A 207 1.12 -7.97 20.51
N VAL A 208 2.29 -8.59 20.32
CA VAL A 208 3.34 -8.10 19.43
C VAL A 208 3.66 -9.11 18.34
N GLN A 209 3.59 -8.66 17.09
CA GLN A 209 3.90 -9.46 15.91
C GLN A 209 4.84 -8.70 14.99
N LEU A 210 5.78 -9.41 14.37
CA LEU A 210 6.65 -8.86 13.34
C LEU A 210 6.09 -9.23 11.96
N GLN A 211 5.72 -8.22 11.16
CA GLN A 211 5.19 -8.43 9.82
C GLN A 211 6.24 -8.17 8.74
N TYR A 212 6.45 -9.17 7.88
CA TYR A 212 7.08 -8.98 6.57
C TYR A 212 5.99 -8.87 5.50
N THR A 213 6.17 -7.94 4.56
CA THR A 213 5.23 -7.68 3.47
C THR A 213 5.99 -7.58 2.15
N SER A 214 5.56 -8.32 1.13
CA SER A 214 6.13 -8.23 -0.21
C SER A 214 5.51 -7.07 -0.99
N GLY A 215 6.30 -6.40 -1.82
CA GLY A 215 5.77 -5.42 -2.79
C GLY A 215 5.53 -4.01 -2.24
N SER A 216 6.27 -3.56 -1.22
CA SER A 216 6.28 -2.16 -0.76
C SER A 216 7.60 -1.43 -1.01
#